data_AF-A0A1C6Q1S0-F1
#
_entry.id   AF-A0A1C6Q1S0-F1
#
_cell.length_a   1.000
_cell.length_b   1.000
_cell.length_c   1.000
_cell.angle_alpha   90.00
_cell.angle_beta   90.00
_cell.angle_gamma   90.00
#
_symmetry.space_group_name_H-M   'P 1'
#
loop_
_entity.id
_entity.type
_entity.pdbx_description
1 polymer ?
#
loop_
_entity_poly.entity_id
_entity_poly.type
_entity_poly.pdbx_seq_one_letter_code
_entity_poly.pdbx_strand_id
1 'polypeptide(L)'
;MRQPAIPPASAPTSPAETGLPRLYAPEEVAAVLGCSAWWVKDRARRRLIPFTRVGRAYRFSDEHLTEIIRMHEERPAVNAQRPGAASAPTRKPTARHRPDPAVPTVRLQARPPRRMAKPQYGTAA
;
A
#
# COMPACT_ATOMS: atom_id res chain seq x y z
N MET A 1 -39.62 21.75 -42.06
CA MET A 1 -38.29 22.37 -41.83
C MET A 1 -37.52 21.48 -40.87
N ARG A 2 -36.49 20.79 -41.37
CA ARG A 2 -35.72 19.77 -40.64
C ARG A 2 -34.68 20.45 -39.74
N GLN A 3 -34.68 20.15 -38.44
CA GLN A 3 -33.59 20.50 -37.55
C GLN A 3 -32.33 19.70 -37.93
N PRO A 4 -31.12 20.28 -37.93
CA PRO A 4 -29.89 19.51 -38.01
C PRO A 4 -29.62 18.84 -36.66
N ALA A 5 -29.30 17.55 -36.71
CA ALA A 5 -28.89 16.75 -35.56
C ALA A 5 -27.54 17.23 -35.03
N ILE A 6 -27.49 17.52 -33.73
CA ILE A 6 -26.25 17.74 -32.97
C ILE A 6 -25.53 16.37 -32.90
N PRO A 7 -24.28 16.24 -33.38
CA PRO A 7 -23.53 15.00 -33.17
C PRO A 7 -23.19 14.84 -31.68
N PRO A 8 -23.40 13.66 -31.06
CA PRO A 8 -23.01 13.47 -29.68
C PRO A 8 -21.49 13.31 -29.56
N ALA A 9 -20.95 14.09 -28.61
CA ALA A 9 -19.82 13.80 -27.72
C ALA A 9 -18.60 13.04 -28.28
N SER A 10 -17.45 13.69 -28.23
CA SER A 10 -16.12 13.09 -28.22
C SER A 10 -16.07 11.86 -27.32
N ALA A 11 -16.20 10.67 -27.92
CA ALA A 11 -15.87 9.43 -27.26
C ALA A 11 -14.36 9.43 -26.95
N PRO A 12 -13.92 9.01 -25.75
CA PRO A 12 -12.51 8.74 -25.54
C PRO A 12 -12.15 7.54 -26.41
N THR A 13 -11.51 7.79 -27.55
CA THR A 13 -10.96 6.76 -28.43
C THR A 13 -10.03 5.88 -27.60
N SER A 14 -10.44 4.63 -27.38
CA SER A 14 -9.61 3.60 -26.74
C SER A 14 -8.29 3.48 -27.50
N PRO A 15 -7.11 3.62 -26.85
CA PRO A 15 -5.81 3.66 -27.51
C PRO A 15 -5.31 2.25 -27.89
N ALA A 16 -6.14 1.48 -28.59
CA ALA A 16 -5.78 0.16 -29.09
C ALA A 16 -5.30 0.18 -30.56
N GLU A 17 -5.21 1.34 -31.20
CA GLU A 17 -4.59 1.48 -32.52
C GLU A 17 -3.06 1.52 -32.41
N THR A 18 -2.45 0.43 -32.88
CA THR A 18 -1.04 0.09 -33.06
C THR A 18 -0.06 1.26 -33.18
N GLY A 19 0.24 1.88 -32.04
CA GLY A 19 1.26 2.91 -31.84
C GLY A 19 2.08 2.58 -30.59
N LEU A 20 3.22 3.24 -30.43
CA LEU A 20 4.11 3.08 -29.28
C LEU A 20 3.30 3.11 -27.95
N PRO A 21 3.63 2.26 -26.96
CA PRO A 21 2.88 2.18 -25.71
C PRO A 21 2.87 3.55 -25.01
N ARG A 22 1.68 4.02 -24.64
CA ARG A 22 1.52 5.32 -23.97
C ARG A 22 2.15 5.27 -22.59
N LEU A 23 2.95 6.28 -22.28
CA LEU A 23 3.60 6.43 -20.97
C LEU A 23 2.95 7.55 -20.16
N TYR A 24 2.32 7.18 -19.06
CA TYR A 24 1.69 8.08 -18.10
C TYR A 24 2.69 8.68 -17.12
N ALA A 25 2.51 9.95 -16.80
CA ALA A 25 3.16 10.63 -15.69
C ALA A 25 2.53 10.20 -14.34
N PRO A 26 3.25 10.36 -13.20
CA PRO A 26 2.73 10.00 -11.88
C PRO A 26 1.39 10.67 -11.52
N GLU A 27 1.19 11.89 -11.99
CA GLU A 27 -0.03 12.68 -11.78
C GLU A 27 -1.22 12.10 -12.56
N GLU A 28 -0.99 11.62 -13.79
CA GLU A 28 -2.02 10.95 -14.59
C GLU A 28 -2.42 9.61 -13.94
N VAL A 29 -1.43 8.83 -13.48
CA VAL A 29 -1.70 7.57 -12.77
C VAL A 29 -2.49 7.81 -11.49
N ALA A 30 -2.14 8.86 -10.75
CA ALA A 30 -2.87 9.26 -9.55
C ALA A 30 -4.34 9.58 -9.85
N ALA A 31 -4.61 10.30 -10.94
CA ALA A 31 -5.97 10.59 -11.40
C ALA A 31 -6.74 9.31 -11.79
N VAL A 32 -6.10 8.38 -12.51
CA VAL A 32 -6.72 7.11 -12.93
C VAL A 32 -7.03 6.21 -11.72
N LEU A 33 -6.12 6.11 -10.75
CA LEU A 33 -6.29 5.26 -9.57
C LEU A 33 -7.07 5.94 -8.43
N GLY A 34 -7.43 7.22 -8.56
CA GLY A 34 -8.07 7.99 -7.48
C GLY A 34 -7.18 8.21 -6.25
N CYS A 35 -5.86 8.17 -6.44
CA CYS A 35 -4.87 8.29 -5.36
C CYS A 35 -4.11 9.62 -5.43
N SER A 36 -3.27 9.92 -4.44
CA SER A 36 -2.40 11.11 -4.50
C SER A 36 -1.15 10.86 -5.33
N ALA A 37 -0.69 11.88 -6.07
CA ALA A 37 0.55 11.81 -6.85
C ALA A 37 1.78 11.54 -5.96
N TRP A 38 1.74 11.99 -4.70
CA TRP A 38 2.79 11.68 -3.72
C TRP A 38 2.87 10.19 -3.43
N TRP A 39 1.74 9.51 -3.23
CA TRP A 39 1.72 8.07 -2.98
C TRP A 39 2.34 7.29 -4.15
N VAL A 40 1.98 7.65 -5.39
CA VAL A 40 2.54 7.02 -6.61
C VAL A 40 4.05 7.22 -6.65
N LYS A 41 4.53 8.44 -6.40
CA LYS A 41 5.97 8.75 -6.36
C LYS A 41 6.69 8.03 -5.22
N ASP A 42 6.11 7.95 -4.03
CA ASP A 42 6.69 7.24 -2.88
C ASP A 42 6.79 5.73 -3.14
N ARG A 43 5.72 5.11 -3.64
CA ARG A 43 5.72 3.69 -4.00
C ARG A 43 6.75 3.38 -5.08
N ALA A 44 6.90 4.22 -6.11
CA ALA A 44 7.92 4.06 -7.13
C ALA A 44 9.35 4.25 -6.57
N ARG A 45 9.57 5.25 -5.70
CA ARG A 45 10.86 5.47 -5.01
C ARG A 45 11.28 4.26 -4.19
N ARG A 46 10.33 3.65 -3.48
CA ARG A 46 10.54 2.45 -2.67
C ARG A 46 10.55 1.16 -3.48
N ARG A 47 10.37 1.24 -4.81
CA ARG A 47 10.31 0.10 -5.74
C ARG A 47 9.24 -0.92 -5.37
N LEU A 48 8.09 -0.44 -4.90
CA LEU A 48 6.94 -1.26 -4.47
C LEU A 48 5.87 -1.42 -5.53
N ILE A 49 5.96 -0.66 -6.63
CA ILE A 49 5.08 -0.76 -7.80
C ILE A 49 5.95 -0.83 -9.06
N PRO A 50 5.47 -1.46 -10.14
CA PRO A 50 6.15 -1.45 -11.43
C PRO A 50 6.22 -0.03 -12.01
N PHE A 51 7.37 0.33 -12.58
CA PHE A 51 7.60 1.62 -13.23
C PHE A 51 8.70 1.53 -14.29
N THR A 52 8.63 2.40 -15.29
CA THR A 52 9.72 2.65 -16.22
C THR A 52 10.50 3.89 -15.77
N ARG A 53 11.82 3.78 -15.70
CA ARG A 53 12.71 4.94 -15.48
C ARG A 53 13.06 5.55 -16.84
N VAL A 54 12.58 6.76 -17.12
CA VAL A 54 12.97 7.52 -18.33
C VAL A 54 13.66 8.81 -17.89
N GLY A 55 14.96 8.89 -18.14
CA GLY A 55 15.80 9.96 -17.58
C GLY A 55 15.70 9.99 -16.04
N ARG A 56 15.26 11.12 -15.50
CA ARG A 56 15.08 11.33 -14.05
C ARG A 56 13.61 11.20 -13.59
N ALA A 57 12.70 10.86 -14.49
CA ALA A 57 11.27 10.76 -14.23
C ALA A 57 10.79 9.30 -14.12
N TYR A 58 9.70 9.11 -13.39
CA TYR A 58 8.97 7.85 -13.33
C TYR A 58 7.85 7.88 -14.38
N ARG A 59 7.72 6.80 -15.15
CA ARG A 59 6.69 6.63 -16.17
C ARG A 59 5.99 5.29 -15.99
N PHE A 60 4.73 5.24 -16.39
CA PHE A 60 3.91 4.05 -16.24
C PHE A 60 3.25 3.70 -17.57
N SER A 61 3.19 2.42 -17.92
CA SER A 61 2.40 1.93 -19.05
C SER A 61 1.07 1.38 -18.56
N ASP A 62 0.14 1.12 -19.47
CA ASP A 62 -1.15 0.46 -19.16
C ASP A 62 -0.95 -0.90 -18.46
N GLU A 63 0.10 -1.63 -18.82
CA GLU A 63 0.49 -2.89 -18.17
C GLU A 63 0.85 -2.66 -16.70
N HIS A 64 1.64 -1.63 -16.40
CA HIS A 64 1.97 -1.28 -15.02
C HIS A 64 0.74 -0.91 -14.20
N LEU A 65 -0.22 -0.17 -14.79
CA LEU A 65 -1.47 0.18 -14.09
C LEU A 65 -2.26 -1.09 -13.76
N THR A 66 -2.38 -2.01 -14.72
CA THR A 66 -3.09 -3.28 -14.55
C THR A 66 -2.46 -4.12 -13.44
N GLU A 67 -1.12 -4.16 -13.38
CA GLU A 67 -0.39 -4.86 -12.32
C GLU A 67 -0.56 -4.19 -10.96
N ILE A 68 -0.49 -2.85 -10.88
CA ILE A 68 -0.71 -2.10 -9.63
C ILE A 68 -2.10 -2.40 -9.08
N ILE A 69 -3.13 -2.40 -9.93
CA ILE A 69 -4.50 -2.73 -9.56
C ILE A 69 -4.56 -4.14 -8.99
N ARG A 70 -3.99 -5.13 -9.70
CA ARG A 70 -3.95 -6.53 -9.22
C ARG A 70 -3.24 -6.70 -7.88
N MET A 71 -2.16 -5.96 -7.63
CA MET A 71 -1.43 -6.02 -6.36
C MET A 71 -2.24 -5.50 -5.16
N HIS A 72 -3.16 -4.57 -5.39
CA HIS A 72 -3.96 -3.91 -4.36
C HIS A 72 -5.45 -4.29 -4.40
N GLU A 73 -5.80 -5.26 -5.25
CA GLU A 73 -7.15 -5.80 -5.34
C GLU A 73 -7.45 -6.65 -4.10
N GLU A 74 -8.22 -6.10 -3.16
CA GLU A 74 -8.81 -6.89 -2.07
C GLU A 74 -10.13 -7.49 -2.56
N ARG A 75 -10.08 -8.77 -2.93
CA ARG A 75 -11.29 -9.48 -3.36
C ARG A 75 -12.18 -9.69 -2.14
N PRO A 76 -13.43 -9.20 -2.15
CA PRO A 76 -14.35 -9.53 -1.10
C PRO A 76 -14.46 -11.05 -1.04
N ALA A 77 -14.22 -11.61 0.16
CA ALA A 77 -14.50 -13.00 0.41
C ALA A 77 -16.00 -13.20 0.22
N VAL A 78 -16.41 -13.59 -0.99
CA VAL A 78 -17.75 -14.13 -1.24
C VAL A 78 -17.83 -15.34 -0.34
N ASN A 79 -18.42 -15.11 0.82
CA ASN A 79 -18.71 -16.03 1.91
C ASN A 79 -18.25 -17.44 1.60
N ALA A 80 -16.93 -17.67 1.71
CA ALA A 80 -16.38 -19.01 1.72
C ALA A 80 -16.79 -19.54 3.09
N GLN A 81 -18.04 -20.01 3.16
CA GLN A 81 -18.58 -20.74 4.27
C GLN A 81 -17.72 -22.00 4.36
N ARG A 82 -16.61 -21.88 5.09
CA ARG A 82 -15.71 -22.96 5.41
C ARG A 82 -16.16 -23.44 6.78
N PRO A 83 -16.88 -24.57 6.91
CA PRO A 83 -16.87 -25.25 8.18
C PRO A 83 -15.46 -25.81 8.35
N GLY A 84 -14.66 -25.12 9.17
CA GLY A 84 -13.39 -25.63 9.69
C GLY A 84 -12.24 -25.68 8.70
N ALA A 85 -11.38 -24.67 8.72
CA ALA A 85 -9.93 -24.90 8.83
C ALA A 85 -9.23 -23.54 8.93
N ALA A 86 -8.65 -23.33 10.10
CA ALA A 86 -7.74 -22.25 10.42
C ALA A 86 -6.64 -22.09 9.36
N SER A 87 -6.28 -20.83 9.06
CA SER A 87 -4.89 -20.38 8.95
C SER A 87 -4.87 -18.89 8.66
N ALA A 88 -4.76 -18.09 9.71
CA ALA A 88 -4.30 -16.71 9.59
C ALA A 88 -2.82 -16.72 9.14
N PRO A 89 -2.41 -15.94 8.13
CA PRO A 89 -1.01 -15.88 7.75
C PRO A 89 -0.23 -15.03 8.76
N THR A 90 0.33 -15.69 9.77
CA THR A 90 1.45 -15.14 10.56
C THR A 90 2.64 -14.95 9.62
N ARG A 91 2.81 -13.74 9.08
CA ARG A 91 4.08 -13.36 8.44
C ARG A 91 5.15 -13.19 9.51
N LYS A 92 5.84 -14.29 9.82
CA LYS A 92 7.15 -14.28 10.49
C LYS A 92 8.17 -13.73 9.49
N PRO A 93 8.94 -12.66 9.78
CA PRO A 93 10.10 -12.34 8.98
C PRO A 93 11.17 -13.42 9.22
N THR A 94 11.55 -14.10 8.14
CA THR A 94 12.64 -15.06 8.11
C THR A 94 13.96 -14.36 8.40
N ALA A 95 14.64 -14.86 9.42
CA ALA A 95 15.98 -14.46 9.82
C ALA A 95 16.97 -14.71 8.67
N ARG A 96 17.64 -13.66 8.18
CA ARG A 96 18.95 -13.81 7.55
C ARG A 96 19.98 -13.75 8.66
N HIS A 97 20.45 -14.94 9.00
CA HIS A 97 21.49 -15.24 9.98
C HIS A 97 22.82 -14.58 9.58
N ARG A 98 23.29 -13.63 10.39
CA ARG A 98 24.70 -13.28 10.54
C ARG A 98 24.99 -13.30 12.04
N PRO A 99 25.88 -14.15 12.57
CA PRO A 99 26.21 -14.12 13.98
C PRO A 99 27.29 -13.07 14.22
N ASP A 100 27.06 -12.14 15.15
CA ASP A 100 28.07 -11.28 15.78
C ASP A 100 27.57 -10.94 17.20
N PRO A 101 28.46 -10.76 18.20
CA PRO A 101 28.28 -11.31 19.54
C PRO A 101 27.38 -10.47 20.44
N ALA A 102 26.83 -11.17 21.44
CA ALA A 102 25.87 -10.70 22.42
C ALA A 102 26.32 -9.44 23.16
N VAL A 103 25.62 -8.33 22.91
CA VAL A 103 25.58 -7.18 23.81
C VAL A 103 24.32 -7.32 24.67
N PRO A 104 24.43 -7.42 26.02
CA PRO A 104 23.25 -7.57 26.86
C PRO A 104 22.44 -6.28 26.82
N THR A 105 21.34 -6.29 26.07
CA THR A 105 20.39 -5.16 26.05
C THR A 105 19.52 -5.27 27.30
N VAL A 106 19.74 -4.38 28.26
CA VAL A 106 18.89 -4.23 29.45
C VAL A 106 17.47 -3.91 29.00
N ARG A 107 16.53 -4.84 29.23
CA ARG A 107 15.11 -4.61 28.91
C ARG A 107 14.51 -3.66 29.94
N LEU A 108 14.17 -2.45 29.51
CA LEU A 108 13.37 -1.51 30.28
C LEU A 108 12.01 -2.15 30.64
N GLN A 109 11.75 -2.30 31.93
CA GLN A 109 10.45 -2.72 32.46
C GLN A 109 9.64 -1.50 32.89
N ALA A 110 8.34 -1.51 32.59
CA ALA A 110 7.44 -0.47 33.06
C ALA A 110 7.35 -0.51 34.59
N ARG A 111 7.49 0.64 35.24
CA ARG A 111 7.27 0.76 36.70
C ARG A 111 5.76 0.83 36.98
N PRO A 112 5.23 -0.01 37.89
CA PRO A 112 3.82 0.05 38.26
C PRO A 112 3.47 1.36 38.99
N PRO A 113 2.25 1.87 38.81
CA PRO A 113 1.83 3.16 39.36
C PRO A 113 1.79 3.16 40.89
N ARG A 114 2.30 4.25 41.49
CA ARG A 114 2.48 4.44 42.95
C ARG A 114 1.21 4.38 43.80
N ARG A 115 0.02 4.24 43.21
CA ARG A 115 -1.26 4.31 43.94
C ARG A 115 -1.59 3.07 44.78
N MET A 116 -0.79 2.00 44.68
CA MET A 116 -0.98 0.77 45.48
C MET A 116 -0.12 0.71 46.75
N ALA A 117 0.78 1.67 46.99
CA ALA A 117 1.52 1.75 48.24
C ALA A 117 0.66 2.46 49.30
N LYS A 118 -0.24 1.72 49.96
CA LYS A 118 -0.91 2.20 51.19
C LYS A 118 0.18 2.48 52.24
N PRO A 119 0.29 3.70 52.79
CA PRO A 119 1.19 3.96 53.89
C PRO A 119 0.61 3.35 55.16
N GLN A 120 1.26 2.30 55.66
CA GLN A 120 1.05 1.78 57.01
C GLN A 120 1.96 2.58 57.94
N TYR A 121 1.49 3.71 58.45
CA TYR A 121 2.18 4.37 59.56
C TYR A 121 1.49 3.97 60.86
N GLY A 122 2.08 2.98 61.52
CA GLY A 122 2.01 2.83 62.97
C GLY A 122 3.21 3.54 63.59
N THR A 123 2.96 4.45 64.53
CA THR A 123 3.88 5.04 65.52
C THR A 123 2.95 5.76 66.50
N ALA A 124 2.58 5.16 67.63
CA ALA A 124 3.33 5.08 68.88
C ALA A 124 3.58 6.46 69.53
N ALA A 125 2.74 6.80 70.49
CA ALA A 125 3.08 7.41 71.79
C ALA A 125 1.87 7.26 72.72
#